data_AF-A0AAV4UX48-F1
#
_entry.id   AF-A0AAV4UX48-F1
#
_cell.length_a   1.000
_cell.length_b   1.000
_cell.length_c   1.000
_cell.angle_alpha   90.00
_cell.angle_beta   90.00
_cell.angle_gamma   90.00
#
_symmetry.space_group_name_H-M   'P 1'
#
loop_
_entity.id
_entity.type
_entity.pdbx_description
1 polymer ?
#
loop_
_entity_poly.entity_id
_entity_poly.type
_entity_poly.pdbx_seq_one_letter_code
_entity_poly.pdbx_strand_id
1 'polypeptide(L)'
;MEGKSSSGDTEINKEKLLVVKDELRRLCYEMKKKEINRNSTHSKMQQYIRQQWETIADLKKQKSELILQLRLQESESFSNKANQNLENFMKSLSEVIRLENQLKEQNDQLDRYKHEILELDKKLRQKQKEVVKAQRSKGRVLKYQKNISFLENRLNGSLHKYNQLLVSNKAVRDDINSLLLTQSSFRRKYSNIKHLLALGKKTLSEVVHSATVSYQTGESVKYKLNLVKERTQVDQKKLGEKIKELKILVEQDKQLKEFLDFKMKDRTASSESEEISKNEQIMEQRLQACHGILSRIQMASGCKDVNRICKVYMQGEETNLDLFEKVNGMSLEIEKLHEEVRAQRQELEIITRQYKEQKRKDLAVKHDLENATDKLRTEAQNLEDATDAKVEELESVKEVLQRIYTFLDKVSCQQVSFTVDEGITDDNILQYLEALERRIIDLIHCYRLADIKNYGAHKIISQISNCSHRSCQCTKRIASNYNSEPKSNLNSYPKVEAKTYEVPYNKDHLEVFAKNSKQRLQFIPELL
;
A
#
# COMPACT_ATOMS: atom_id res chain seq x y z
N MET A 1 11.22 -75.03 -193.19
CA MET A 1 12.35 -75.80 -193.75
C MET A 1 13.00 -76.49 -192.56
N GLU A 2 12.67 -77.76 -192.31
CA GLU A 2 13.28 -78.95 -192.93
C GLU A 2 14.69 -79.21 -192.38
N GLY A 3 15.02 -80.40 -191.84
CA GLY A 3 14.18 -81.57 -191.55
C GLY A 3 14.98 -82.74 -190.93
N LYS A 4 14.26 -83.78 -190.46
CA LYS A 4 14.58 -85.24 -190.30
C LYS A 4 16.03 -85.66 -189.91
N SER A 5 16.27 -86.63 -189.02
CA SER A 5 15.61 -87.96 -188.88
C SER A 5 15.90 -88.71 -187.56
N SER A 6 15.06 -89.73 -187.27
CA SER A 6 15.20 -90.91 -186.37
C SER A 6 15.50 -90.69 -184.86
N SER A 7 14.68 -91.07 -183.86
CA SER A 7 13.81 -92.25 -183.56
C SER A 7 14.52 -93.41 -182.84
N GLY A 8 14.10 -93.75 -181.61
CA GLY A 8 14.69 -94.80 -180.75
C GLY A 8 15.09 -94.31 -179.34
N ASP A 9 14.25 -93.77 -178.44
CA ASP A 9 12.98 -94.26 -177.85
C ASP A 9 13.20 -94.95 -176.47
N THR A 10 12.41 -94.75 -175.40
CA THR A 10 11.72 -93.53 -174.92
C THR A 10 11.45 -93.50 -173.38
N GLU A 11 12.03 -94.40 -172.57
CA GLU A 11 11.51 -94.66 -171.20
C GLU A 11 12.28 -94.07 -170.00
N ILE A 12 13.60 -93.90 -170.05
CA ILE A 12 14.39 -93.50 -168.85
C ILE A 12 14.41 -91.98 -168.61
N ASN A 13 14.04 -91.16 -169.61
CA ASN A 13 14.16 -89.69 -169.52
C ASN A 13 13.06 -88.97 -168.72
N LYS A 14 11.97 -89.65 -168.33
CA LYS A 14 10.92 -89.03 -167.48
C LYS A 14 11.28 -88.98 -165.99
N GLU A 15 12.02 -89.96 -165.51
CA GLU A 15 12.33 -90.13 -164.08
C GLU A 15 13.26 -89.02 -163.55
N LYS A 16 14.31 -88.70 -164.32
CA LYS A 16 15.28 -87.64 -163.98
C LYS A 16 14.66 -86.24 -163.84
N LEU A 17 13.62 -85.92 -164.61
CA LEU A 17 12.96 -84.60 -164.56
C LEU A 17 12.11 -84.43 -163.29
N LEU A 18 11.58 -85.53 -162.75
CA LEU A 18 10.72 -85.53 -161.56
C LEU A 18 11.56 -85.32 -160.30
N VAL A 19 12.70 -86.02 -160.19
CA VAL A 19 13.71 -85.81 -159.13
C VAL A 19 14.15 -84.35 -159.06
N VAL A 20 14.50 -83.73 -160.19
CA VAL A 20 14.95 -82.32 -160.23
C VAL A 20 13.85 -81.35 -159.75
N LYS A 21 12.58 -81.59 -160.06
CA LYS A 21 11.47 -80.73 -159.58
C LYS A 21 11.25 -80.81 -158.08
N ASP A 22 11.39 -81.98 -157.48
CA ASP A 22 11.22 -82.13 -156.03
C ASP A 22 12.46 -81.68 -155.25
N GLU A 23 13.68 -81.86 -155.79
CA GLU A 23 14.89 -81.24 -155.23
C GLU A 23 14.79 -79.71 -155.23
N LEU A 24 14.25 -79.11 -156.30
CA LEU A 24 14.06 -77.65 -156.39
C LEU A 24 12.98 -77.14 -155.43
N ARG A 25 11.89 -77.89 -155.21
CA ARG A 25 10.91 -77.59 -154.15
C ARG A 25 11.51 -77.69 -152.75
N ARG A 26 12.33 -78.71 -152.49
CA ARG A 26 13.06 -78.88 -151.23
C ARG A 26 14.02 -77.73 -150.96
N LEU A 27 14.77 -77.31 -151.98
CA LEU A 27 15.67 -76.15 -151.92
C LEU A 27 14.92 -74.84 -151.68
N CYS A 28 13.79 -74.58 -152.37
CA CYS A 28 12.96 -73.40 -152.10
C CYS A 28 12.39 -73.39 -150.67
N TYR A 29 11.99 -74.55 -150.14
CA TYR A 29 11.53 -74.66 -148.75
C TYR A 29 12.66 -74.38 -147.74
N GLU A 30 13.84 -74.98 -147.93
CA GLU A 30 15.02 -74.73 -147.08
C GLU A 30 15.52 -73.28 -147.17
N MET A 31 15.48 -72.64 -148.34
CA MET A 31 15.79 -71.22 -148.48
C MET A 31 14.80 -70.34 -147.70
N LYS A 32 13.49 -70.58 -147.84
CA LYS A 32 12.46 -69.84 -147.10
C LYS A 32 12.57 -70.06 -145.58
N LYS A 33 12.91 -71.27 -145.14
CA LYS A 33 13.19 -71.62 -143.74
C LYS A 33 14.44 -70.92 -143.21
N LYS A 34 15.53 -70.88 -143.98
CA LYS A 34 16.75 -70.11 -143.64
C LYS A 34 16.47 -68.61 -143.58
N GLU A 35 15.64 -68.07 -144.45
CA GLU A 35 15.27 -66.65 -144.46
C GLU A 35 14.39 -66.27 -143.27
N ILE A 36 13.39 -67.10 -142.93
CA ILE A 36 12.61 -66.96 -141.68
C ILE A 36 13.53 -67.04 -140.45
N ASN A 37 14.47 -67.99 -140.42
CA ASN A 37 15.44 -68.09 -139.33
C ASN A 37 16.36 -66.86 -139.25
N ARG A 38 16.83 -66.32 -140.39
CA ARG A 38 17.66 -65.11 -140.44
C ARG A 38 16.89 -63.88 -139.95
N ASN A 39 15.61 -63.77 -140.30
CA ASN A 39 14.76 -62.68 -139.83
C ASN A 39 14.42 -62.84 -138.34
N SER A 40 14.25 -64.07 -137.85
CA SER A 40 14.08 -64.39 -136.42
C SER A 40 15.34 -64.06 -135.60
N THR A 41 16.53 -64.45 -136.06
CA THR A 41 17.78 -64.09 -135.39
C THR A 41 18.07 -62.60 -135.46
N HIS A 42 17.79 -61.93 -136.60
CA HIS A 42 17.93 -60.48 -136.69
C HIS A 42 16.95 -59.74 -135.77
N SER A 43 15.70 -60.17 -135.67
CA SER A 43 14.71 -59.58 -134.76
C SER A 43 15.11 -59.76 -133.29
N LYS A 44 15.59 -60.97 -132.91
CA LYS A 44 16.14 -61.23 -131.58
C LYS A 44 17.39 -60.38 -131.29
N MET A 45 18.28 -60.22 -132.26
CA MET A 45 19.47 -59.35 -132.16
C MET A 45 19.07 -57.88 -131.94
N GLN A 46 18.08 -57.39 -132.69
CA GLN A 46 17.52 -56.03 -132.53
C GLN A 46 16.85 -55.83 -131.16
N GLN A 47 16.13 -56.84 -130.65
CA GLN A 47 15.58 -56.81 -129.29
C GLN A 47 16.68 -56.77 -128.22
N TYR A 48 17.72 -57.61 -128.34
CA TYR A 48 18.89 -57.57 -127.46
C TYR A 48 19.60 -56.21 -127.47
N ILE A 49 19.80 -55.62 -128.65
CA ILE A 49 20.39 -54.28 -128.79
C ILE A 49 19.51 -53.22 -128.11
N ARG A 50 18.18 -53.29 -128.26
CA ARG A 50 17.26 -52.36 -127.57
C ARG A 50 17.33 -52.51 -126.04
N GLN A 51 17.33 -53.73 -125.53
CA GLN A 51 17.49 -54.01 -124.09
C GLN A 51 18.86 -53.53 -123.56
N GLN A 52 19.92 -53.64 -124.36
CA GLN A 52 21.23 -53.07 -124.03
C GLN A 52 21.20 -51.54 -123.98
N TRP A 53 20.51 -50.87 -124.92
CA TRP A 53 20.36 -49.41 -124.87
C TRP A 53 19.52 -48.93 -123.68
N GLU A 54 18.45 -49.65 -123.33
CA GLU A 54 17.58 -49.36 -122.19
C GLU A 54 18.34 -49.53 -120.86
N THR A 55 19.02 -50.67 -120.67
CA THR A 55 19.88 -50.89 -119.48
C THR A 55 21.04 -49.90 -119.38
N ILE A 56 21.66 -49.49 -120.51
CA ILE A 56 22.67 -48.42 -120.52
C ILE A 56 22.06 -47.06 -120.13
N ALA A 57 20.82 -46.76 -120.53
CA ALA A 57 20.14 -45.53 -120.15
C ALA A 57 19.84 -45.51 -118.63
N ASP A 58 19.32 -46.61 -118.08
CA ASP A 58 19.08 -46.75 -116.64
C ASP A 58 20.37 -46.66 -115.82
N LEU A 59 21.44 -47.34 -116.24
CA LEU A 59 22.74 -47.26 -115.57
C LEU A 59 23.34 -45.84 -115.63
N LYS A 60 23.14 -45.10 -116.73
CA LYS A 60 23.53 -43.67 -116.80
C LYS A 60 22.70 -42.80 -115.86
N LYS A 61 21.40 -43.06 -115.74
CA LYS A 61 20.50 -42.36 -114.80
C LYS A 61 20.94 -42.61 -113.35
N GLN A 62 21.07 -43.87 -112.94
CA GLN A 62 21.55 -44.26 -111.62
C GLN A 62 22.93 -43.65 -111.31
N LYS A 63 23.86 -43.66 -112.26
CA LYS A 63 25.16 -42.98 -112.11
C LYS A 63 25.01 -41.49 -111.84
N SER A 64 24.10 -40.80 -112.54
CA SER A 64 23.87 -39.37 -112.32
C SER A 64 23.23 -39.07 -110.96
N GLU A 65 22.33 -39.93 -110.49
CA GLU A 65 21.70 -39.82 -109.16
C GLU A 65 22.71 -40.08 -108.04
N LEU A 66 23.56 -41.11 -108.16
CA LEU A 66 24.66 -41.38 -107.23
C LEU A 66 25.69 -40.25 -107.19
N ILE A 67 26.04 -39.66 -108.34
CA ILE A 67 26.95 -38.49 -108.39
C ILE A 67 26.30 -37.26 -107.72
N LEU A 68 24.99 -37.07 -107.88
CA LEU A 68 24.26 -36.00 -107.19
C LEU A 68 24.27 -36.22 -105.67
N GLN A 69 23.99 -37.44 -105.20
CA GLN A 69 24.01 -37.80 -103.78
C GLN A 69 25.40 -37.63 -103.16
N LEU A 70 26.45 -38.11 -103.83
CA LEU A 70 27.83 -37.89 -103.40
C LEU A 70 28.14 -36.39 -103.32
N ARG A 71 27.83 -35.60 -104.35
CA ARG A 71 28.04 -34.14 -104.33
C ARG A 71 27.24 -33.44 -103.21
N LEU A 72 26.07 -33.95 -102.84
CA LEU A 72 25.28 -33.40 -101.72
C LEU A 72 25.86 -33.76 -100.35
N GLN A 73 26.53 -34.92 -100.21
CA GLN A 73 27.26 -35.29 -98.98
C GLN A 73 28.64 -34.62 -98.89
N GLU A 74 29.37 -34.53 -100.00
CA GLU A 74 30.65 -33.83 -100.14
C GLU A 74 30.49 -32.30 -100.09
N SER A 75 29.28 -31.79 -100.28
CA SER A 75 28.98 -30.37 -100.15
C SER A 75 29.30 -29.90 -98.73
N GLU A 76 30.35 -29.07 -98.62
CA GLU A 76 30.83 -28.46 -97.37
C GLU A 76 29.69 -27.79 -96.59
N SER A 77 28.63 -27.31 -97.25
CA SER A 77 27.47 -26.72 -96.58
C SER A 77 26.68 -27.69 -95.69
N PHE A 78 26.71 -29.01 -95.94
CA PHE A 78 26.10 -30.01 -95.05
C PHE A 78 27.03 -30.32 -93.88
N SER A 79 28.32 -30.51 -94.14
CA SER A 79 29.37 -30.69 -93.12
C SER A 79 29.42 -29.50 -92.15
N ASN A 80 29.43 -28.26 -92.67
CA ASN A 80 29.45 -27.04 -91.88
C ASN A 80 28.19 -26.86 -91.04
N LYS A 81 27.00 -27.24 -91.53
CA LYS A 81 25.76 -27.26 -90.73
C LYS A 81 25.80 -28.32 -89.63
N ALA A 82 26.34 -29.51 -89.91
CA ALA A 82 26.53 -30.56 -88.90
C ALA A 82 27.51 -30.11 -87.81
N ASN A 83 28.63 -29.48 -88.19
CA ASN A 83 29.61 -28.92 -87.27
C ASN A 83 29.05 -27.77 -86.43
N GLN A 84 28.27 -26.85 -87.03
CA GLN A 84 27.57 -25.80 -86.30
C GLN A 84 26.54 -26.36 -85.30
N ASN A 85 25.79 -27.40 -85.69
CA ASN A 85 24.86 -28.07 -84.78
C ASN A 85 25.59 -28.77 -83.62
N LEU A 86 26.75 -29.39 -83.89
CA LEU A 86 27.60 -29.99 -82.86
C LEU A 86 28.21 -28.92 -81.92
N GLU A 87 28.65 -27.79 -82.46
CA GLU A 87 29.16 -26.66 -81.66
C GLU A 87 28.06 -26.05 -80.79
N ASN A 88 26.85 -25.89 -81.32
CA ASN A 88 25.68 -25.45 -80.57
C ASN A 88 25.29 -26.46 -79.47
N PHE A 89 25.37 -27.75 -79.76
CA PHE A 89 25.14 -28.81 -78.77
C PHE A 89 26.21 -28.79 -77.67
N MET A 90 27.48 -28.63 -78.01
CA MET A 90 28.58 -28.47 -77.04
C MET A 90 28.42 -27.23 -76.17
N LYS A 91 28.00 -26.10 -76.75
CA LYS A 91 27.64 -24.87 -76.01
C LYS A 91 26.49 -25.14 -75.03
N SER A 92 25.43 -25.77 -75.49
CA SER A 92 24.27 -26.13 -74.66
C SER A 92 24.65 -27.10 -73.53
N LEU A 93 25.51 -28.09 -73.81
CA LEU A 93 26.03 -29.04 -72.82
C LEU A 93 26.90 -28.33 -71.78
N SER A 94 27.76 -27.40 -72.19
CA SER A 94 28.57 -26.60 -71.26
C SER A 94 27.71 -25.72 -70.34
N GLU A 95 26.60 -25.19 -70.86
CA GLU A 95 25.64 -24.39 -70.09
C GLU A 95 24.84 -25.26 -69.10
N VAL A 96 24.44 -26.48 -69.48
CA VAL A 96 23.83 -27.46 -68.57
C VAL A 96 24.78 -27.81 -67.43
N ILE A 97 26.07 -28.09 -67.72
CA ILE A 97 27.08 -28.36 -66.69
C ILE A 97 27.28 -27.15 -65.77
N ARG A 98 27.27 -25.93 -66.32
CA ARG A 98 27.37 -24.67 -65.55
C ARG A 98 26.19 -24.53 -64.58
N LEU A 99 24.97 -24.78 -65.04
CA LEU A 99 23.75 -24.73 -64.22
C LEU A 99 23.72 -25.85 -63.17
N GLU A 100 24.17 -27.06 -63.50
CA GLU A 100 24.26 -28.18 -62.54
C GLU A 100 25.26 -27.87 -61.41
N ASN A 101 26.40 -27.25 -61.72
CA ASN A 101 27.36 -26.79 -60.72
C ASN A 101 26.78 -25.67 -59.84
N GLN A 102 26.01 -24.74 -60.40
CA GLN A 102 25.30 -23.73 -59.61
C GLN A 102 24.22 -24.34 -58.70
N LEU A 103 23.48 -25.35 -59.18
CA LEU A 103 22.50 -26.07 -58.37
C LEU A 103 23.17 -26.83 -57.21
N LYS A 104 24.33 -27.45 -57.44
CA LYS A 104 25.14 -28.08 -56.38
C LYS A 104 25.57 -27.06 -55.34
N GLU A 105 26.17 -25.94 -55.76
CA GLU A 105 26.60 -24.88 -54.84
C GLU A 105 25.41 -24.35 -54.02
N GLN A 106 24.28 -24.05 -54.66
CA GLN A 106 23.05 -23.58 -53.98
C GLN A 106 22.49 -24.62 -53.00
N ASN A 107 22.53 -25.91 -53.35
CA ASN A 107 22.14 -26.97 -52.41
C ASN A 107 23.10 -27.04 -51.20
N ASP A 108 24.41 -26.90 -51.40
CA ASP A 108 25.37 -26.84 -50.31
C ASP A 108 25.15 -25.60 -49.42
N GLN A 109 24.74 -24.45 -49.98
CA GLN A 109 24.35 -23.28 -49.18
C GLN A 109 23.09 -23.57 -48.35
N LEU A 110 22.07 -24.18 -48.99
CA LEU A 110 20.81 -24.58 -48.35
C LEU A 110 21.06 -25.54 -47.18
N ASP A 111 21.93 -26.54 -47.34
CA ASP A 111 22.25 -27.49 -46.28
C ASP A 111 23.06 -26.85 -45.13
N ARG A 112 23.94 -25.88 -45.42
CA ARG A 112 24.56 -25.03 -44.37
C ARG A 112 23.51 -24.25 -43.58
N TYR A 113 22.54 -23.61 -44.25
CA TYR A 113 21.47 -22.88 -43.56
C TYR A 113 20.56 -23.80 -42.75
N LYS A 114 20.24 -25.01 -43.24
CA LYS A 114 19.51 -26.02 -42.43
C LYS A 114 20.26 -26.38 -41.14
N HIS A 115 21.57 -26.58 -41.22
CA HIS A 115 22.39 -26.85 -40.04
C HIS A 115 22.43 -25.67 -39.06
N GLU A 116 22.58 -24.43 -39.56
CA GLU A 116 22.54 -23.23 -38.72
C GLU A 116 21.18 -23.06 -38.02
N ILE A 117 20.07 -23.25 -38.75
CA ILE A 117 18.72 -23.23 -38.19
C ILE A 117 18.63 -24.27 -37.07
N LEU A 118 19.05 -25.52 -37.28
CA LEU A 118 19.00 -26.56 -36.24
C LEU A 118 19.82 -26.21 -34.98
N GLU A 119 20.96 -25.54 -35.11
CA GLU A 119 21.76 -25.07 -33.97
C GLU A 119 21.12 -23.88 -33.25
N LEU A 120 20.53 -22.93 -33.97
CA LEU A 120 19.74 -21.84 -33.39
C LEU A 120 18.52 -22.40 -32.64
N ASP A 121 17.85 -23.40 -33.19
CA ASP A 121 16.69 -24.07 -32.62
C ASP A 121 17.04 -24.85 -31.33
N LYS A 122 18.22 -25.47 -31.28
CA LYS A 122 18.80 -26.06 -30.05
C LYS A 122 19.07 -24.98 -28.98
N LYS A 123 19.70 -23.87 -29.35
CA LYS A 123 19.98 -22.73 -28.44
C LYS A 123 18.70 -22.10 -27.92
N LEU A 124 17.69 -21.92 -28.78
CA LEU A 124 16.36 -21.42 -28.41
C LEU A 124 15.69 -22.32 -27.37
N ARG A 125 15.68 -23.65 -27.61
CA ARG A 125 15.15 -24.64 -26.66
C ARG A 125 15.91 -24.65 -25.31
N GLN A 126 17.22 -24.38 -25.29
CA GLN A 126 17.97 -24.21 -24.05
C GLN A 126 17.55 -22.93 -23.31
N LYS A 127 17.48 -21.78 -24.00
CA LYS A 127 17.07 -20.50 -23.40
C LYS A 127 15.63 -20.53 -22.89
N GLN A 128 14.70 -21.17 -23.59
CA GLN A 128 13.34 -21.42 -23.10
C GLN A 128 13.33 -22.22 -21.79
N LYS A 129 14.16 -23.27 -21.66
CA LYS A 129 14.30 -24.03 -20.40
C LYS A 129 14.86 -23.19 -19.26
N GLU A 130 15.80 -22.28 -19.53
CA GLU A 130 16.32 -21.33 -18.54
C GLU A 130 15.25 -20.33 -18.09
N VAL A 131 14.49 -19.73 -19.01
CA VAL A 131 13.38 -18.81 -18.71
C VAL A 131 12.30 -19.50 -17.87
N VAL A 132 11.92 -20.74 -18.19
CA VAL A 132 10.96 -21.52 -17.37
C VAL A 132 11.50 -21.80 -15.96
N LYS A 133 12.80 -22.09 -15.81
CA LYS A 133 13.44 -22.22 -14.48
C LYS A 133 13.41 -20.89 -13.71
N ALA A 134 13.72 -19.78 -14.36
CA ALA A 134 13.70 -18.45 -13.76
C ALA A 134 12.27 -18.02 -13.31
N GLN A 135 11.26 -18.31 -14.12
CA GLN A 135 9.86 -18.04 -13.79
C GLN A 135 9.38 -18.89 -12.60
N ARG A 136 9.83 -20.16 -12.52
CA ARG A 136 9.60 -21.01 -11.33
C ARG A 136 10.31 -20.49 -10.07
N SER A 137 11.49 -19.87 -10.17
CA SER A 137 12.10 -19.18 -9.02
C SER A 137 11.34 -17.91 -8.62
N LYS A 138 10.85 -17.10 -9.56
CA LYS A 138 10.03 -15.90 -9.26
C LYS A 138 8.80 -16.27 -8.41
N GLY A 139 8.12 -17.36 -8.75
CA GLY A 139 7.00 -17.89 -7.95
C GLY A 139 7.38 -18.32 -6.53
N ARG A 140 8.60 -18.84 -6.31
CA ARG A 140 9.13 -19.15 -4.97
C ARG A 140 9.46 -17.87 -4.19
N VAL A 141 10.11 -16.89 -4.81
CA VAL A 141 10.42 -15.59 -4.20
C VAL A 141 9.14 -14.89 -3.72
N LEU A 142 8.08 -14.86 -4.53
CA LEU A 142 6.79 -14.29 -4.13
C LEU A 142 6.15 -15.02 -2.93
N LYS A 143 6.29 -16.35 -2.84
CA LYS A 143 5.84 -17.11 -1.66
C LYS A 143 6.65 -16.77 -0.41
N TYR A 144 7.98 -16.67 -0.52
CA TYR A 144 8.83 -16.24 0.60
C TYR A 144 8.53 -14.81 1.03
N GLN A 145 8.33 -13.87 0.10
CA GLN A 145 7.97 -12.48 0.41
C GLN A 145 6.62 -12.38 1.15
N LYS A 146 5.61 -13.15 0.73
CA LYS A 146 4.34 -13.25 1.47
C LYS A 146 4.51 -13.84 2.87
N ASN A 147 5.36 -14.86 3.02
CA ASN A 147 5.65 -15.46 4.32
C ASN A 147 6.42 -14.51 5.25
N ILE A 148 7.38 -13.74 4.72
CA ILE A 148 8.10 -12.69 5.45
C ILE A 148 7.10 -11.64 5.94
N SER A 149 6.26 -11.09 5.05
CA SER A 149 5.23 -10.11 5.43
C SER A 149 4.24 -10.64 6.47
N PHE A 150 3.86 -11.92 6.40
CA PHE A 150 3.04 -12.57 7.43
C PHE A 150 3.75 -12.65 8.79
N LEU A 151 5.03 -13.05 8.80
CA LEU A 151 5.85 -13.12 10.02
C LEU A 151 6.11 -11.73 10.62
N GLU A 152 6.36 -10.71 9.78
CA GLU A 152 6.47 -9.31 10.18
C GLU A 152 5.16 -8.81 10.82
N ASN A 153 4.01 -9.06 10.19
CA ASN A 153 2.71 -8.70 10.76
C ASN A 153 2.43 -9.41 12.09
N ARG A 154 2.80 -10.70 12.21
CA ARG A 154 2.68 -11.45 13.47
C ARG A 154 3.61 -10.91 14.56
N LEU A 155 4.85 -10.54 14.20
CA LEU A 155 5.81 -9.90 15.10
C LEU A 155 5.29 -8.54 15.57
N ASN A 156 4.80 -7.71 14.65
CA ASN A 156 4.19 -6.40 14.95
C ASN A 156 2.97 -6.54 15.87
N GLY A 157 2.13 -7.55 15.68
CA GLY A 157 1.02 -7.86 16.60
C GLY A 157 1.50 -8.26 17.99
N SER A 158 2.56 -9.07 18.08
CA SER A 158 3.19 -9.43 19.36
C SER A 158 3.85 -8.24 20.05
N LEU A 159 4.51 -7.37 19.29
CA LEU A 159 5.14 -6.15 19.78
C LEU A 159 4.10 -5.13 20.27
N HIS A 160 2.97 -4.99 19.57
CA HIS A 160 1.86 -4.14 20.01
C HIS A 160 1.28 -4.63 21.34
N LYS A 161 1.01 -5.94 21.48
CA LYS A 161 0.57 -6.54 22.75
C LYS A 161 1.61 -6.34 23.86
N TYR A 162 2.89 -6.50 23.57
CA TYR A 162 3.96 -6.23 24.53
C TYR A 162 4.00 -4.75 24.97
N ASN A 163 3.87 -3.81 24.03
CA ASN A 163 3.82 -2.37 24.34
C ASN A 163 2.57 -2.01 25.16
N GLN A 164 1.41 -2.62 24.87
CA GLN A 164 0.19 -2.46 25.66
C GLN A 164 0.39 -2.98 27.10
N LEU A 165 1.04 -4.12 27.27
CA LEU A 165 1.42 -4.65 28.59
C LEU A 165 2.43 -3.73 29.31
N LEU A 166 3.39 -3.12 28.61
CA LEU A 166 4.29 -2.12 29.20
C LEU A 166 3.56 -0.87 29.67
N VAL A 167 2.60 -0.36 28.90
CA VAL A 167 1.78 0.81 29.29
C VAL A 167 0.92 0.46 30.51
N SER A 168 0.25 -0.70 30.52
CA SER A 168 -0.50 -1.19 31.67
C SER A 168 0.40 -1.37 32.91
N ASN A 169 1.58 -1.98 32.75
CA ASN A 169 2.52 -2.15 33.84
C ASN A 169 3.07 -0.81 34.36
N LYS A 170 3.23 0.21 33.49
CA LYS A 170 3.57 1.57 33.91
C LYS A 170 2.45 2.18 34.75
N ALA A 171 1.20 2.11 34.30
CA ALA A 171 0.05 2.61 35.06
C ALA A 171 -0.02 1.99 36.47
N VAL A 172 0.14 0.66 36.57
CA VAL A 172 0.18 -0.04 37.87
C VAL A 172 1.37 0.41 38.74
N ARG A 173 2.54 0.72 38.17
CA ARG A 173 3.67 1.29 38.92
C ARG A 173 3.36 2.70 39.42
N ASP A 174 2.73 3.52 38.60
CA ASP A 174 2.35 4.89 38.96
C ASP A 174 1.28 4.89 40.08
N ASP A 175 0.32 3.96 40.04
CA ASP A 175 -0.64 3.70 41.11
C ASP A 175 0.04 3.22 42.41
N ILE A 176 0.98 2.26 42.33
CA ILE A 176 1.78 1.81 43.47
C ILE A 176 2.57 2.98 44.08
N ASN A 177 3.18 3.83 43.26
CA ASN A 177 3.90 5.01 43.72
C ASN A 177 2.97 6.00 44.44
N SER A 178 1.77 6.23 43.91
CA SER A 178 0.72 7.05 44.56
C SER A 178 0.31 6.48 45.93
N LEU A 179 0.09 5.16 46.01
CA LEU A 179 -0.21 4.46 47.26
C LEU A 179 0.94 4.51 48.27
N LEU A 180 2.19 4.43 47.83
CA LEU A 180 3.37 4.58 48.70
C LEU A 180 3.53 6.02 49.21
N LEU A 181 3.30 7.02 48.36
CA LEU A 181 3.33 8.43 48.75
C LEU A 181 2.25 8.75 49.80
N THR A 182 1.01 8.30 49.56
CA THR A 182 -0.11 8.46 50.52
C THR A 182 0.16 7.69 51.82
N GLN A 183 0.72 6.47 51.77
CA GLN A 183 1.14 5.74 52.97
C GLN A 183 2.24 6.51 53.74
N SER A 184 3.21 7.13 53.06
CA SER A 184 4.27 7.95 53.70
C SER A 184 3.69 9.19 54.41
N SER A 185 2.66 9.81 53.83
CA SER A 185 1.94 10.95 54.40
C SER A 185 1.13 10.51 55.62
N PHE A 186 0.43 9.37 55.52
CA PHE A 186 -0.33 8.79 56.63
C PHE A 186 0.59 8.39 57.79
N ARG A 187 1.73 7.75 57.53
CA ARG A 187 2.74 7.42 58.56
C ARG A 187 3.27 8.66 59.27
N ARG A 188 3.53 9.76 58.54
CA ARG A 188 3.93 11.05 59.14
C ARG A 188 2.84 11.62 60.05
N LYS A 189 1.58 11.69 59.59
CA LYS A 189 0.44 12.14 60.39
C LYS A 189 0.23 11.28 61.63
N TYR A 190 0.28 9.96 61.49
CA TYR A 190 0.15 9.01 62.60
C TYR A 190 1.28 9.16 63.63
N SER A 191 2.53 9.35 63.18
CA SER A 191 3.67 9.62 64.06
C SER A 191 3.48 10.93 64.86
N ASN A 192 2.98 11.99 64.21
CA ASN A 192 2.67 13.25 64.89
C ASN A 192 1.56 13.06 65.95
N ILE A 193 0.46 12.40 65.60
CA ILE A 193 -0.65 12.10 66.55
C ILE A 193 -0.14 11.28 67.73
N LYS A 194 0.71 10.26 67.48
CA LYS A 194 1.35 9.47 68.54
C LYS A 194 2.22 10.31 69.47
N HIS A 195 2.97 11.28 68.91
CA HIS A 195 3.80 12.19 69.69
C HIS A 195 2.96 13.17 70.53
N LEU A 196 1.93 13.79 69.95
CA LEU A 196 0.97 14.66 70.65
C LEU A 196 0.25 13.92 71.78
N LEU A 197 -0.14 12.66 71.57
CA LEU A 197 -0.77 11.82 72.60
C LEU A 197 0.21 11.47 73.73
N ALA A 198 1.49 11.22 73.42
CA ALA A 198 2.52 11.02 74.43
C ALA A 198 2.79 12.30 75.24
N LEU A 199 2.82 13.47 74.58
CA LEU A 199 2.96 14.78 75.22
C LEU A 199 1.76 15.07 76.15
N GLY A 200 0.53 14.86 75.67
CA GLY A 200 -0.69 15.04 76.47
C GLY A 200 -0.77 14.12 77.69
N LYS A 201 -0.25 12.88 77.58
CA LYS A 201 -0.09 11.98 78.74
C LYS A 201 0.94 12.50 79.74
N LYS A 202 2.06 13.06 79.26
CA LYS A 202 3.08 13.67 80.11
C LYS A 202 2.52 14.89 80.86
N THR A 203 1.88 15.83 80.16
CA THR A 203 1.29 17.03 80.79
C THR A 203 0.17 16.65 81.76
N LEU A 204 -0.66 15.64 81.46
CA LEU A 204 -1.64 15.12 82.39
C LEU A 204 -0.98 14.54 83.66
N SER A 205 0.11 13.78 83.51
CA SER A 205 0.87 13.25 84.65
C SER A 205 1.51 14.36 85.50
N GLU A 206 1.99 15.43 84.88
CA GLU A 206 2.55 16.61 85.56
C GLU A 206 1.47 17.37 86.34
N VAL A 207 0.29 17.58 85.75
CA VAL A 207 -0.87 18.19 86.43
C VAL A 207 -1.36 17.32 87.60
N VAL A 208 -1.47 16.00 87.42
CA VAL A 208 -1.84 15.07 88.50
C VAL A 208 -0.80 15.09 89.63
N HIS A 209 0.49 15.13 89.31
CA HIS A 209 1.55 15.25 90.31
C HIS A 209 1.46 16.58 91.07
N SER A 210 1.31 17.70 90.36
CA SER A 210 1.14 19.04 90.96
C SER A 210 -0.10 19.12 91.86
N ALA A 211 -1.22 18.53 91.44
CA ALA A 211 -2.44 18.44 92.23
C ALA A 211 -2.23 17.58 93.49
N THR A 212 -1.51 16.46 93.38
CA THR A 212 -1.16 15.60 94.52
C THR A 212 -0.28 16.31 95.54
N VAL A 213 0.74 17.06 95.09
CA VAL A 213 1.60 17.88 95.97
C VAL A 213 0.81 19.02 96.63
N SER A 214 -0.08 19.68 95.89
CA SER A 214 -0.98 20.71 96.44
C SER A 214 -1.94 20.15 97.48
N TYR A 215 -2.42 18.91 97.29
CA TYR A 215 -3.25 18.21 98.26
C TYR A 215 -2.45 17.84 99.54
N GLN A 216 -1.26 17.24 99.39
CA GLN A 216 -0.38 16.87 100.52
C GLN A 216 0.06 18.09 101.34
N THR A 217 0.39 19.20 100.69
CA THR A 217 0.72 20.46 101.38
C THR A 217 -0.51 21.02 102.10
N GLY A 218 -1.70 20.98 101.49
CA GLY A 218 -2.97 21.29 102.14
C GLY A 218 -3.25 20.44 103.39
N GLU A 219 -3.01 19.13 103.34
CA GLU A 219 -3.13 18.24 104.51
C GLU A 219 -2.10 18.57 105.60
N SER A 220 -0.85 18.87 105.24
CA SER A 220 0.19 19.30 106.20
C SER A 220 -0.19 20.61 106.90
N VAL A 221 -0.74 21.59 106.16
CA VAL A 221 -1.25 22.85 106.74
C VAL A 221 -2.46 22.59 107.62
N LYS A 222 -3.40 21.74 107.20
CA LYS A 222 -4.58 21.34 108.00
C LYS A 222 -4.18 20.66 109.32
N TYR A 223 -3.18 19.78 109.29
CA TYR A 223 -2.63 19.13 110.47
C TYR A 223 -1.98 20.14 111.43
N LYS A 224 -1.11 21.03 110.92
CA LYS A 224 -0.51 22.13 111.71
C LYS A 224 -1.57 23.07 112.30
N LEU A 225 -2.61 23.40 111.54
CA LEU A 225 -3.72 24.21 112.00
C LEU A 225 -4.49 23.54 113.14
N ASN A 226 -4.72 22.22 113.07
CA ASN A 226 -5.36 21.48 114.15
C ASN A 226 -4.49 21.46 115.43
N LEU A 227 -3.18 21.23 115.31
CA LEU A 227 -2.25 21.33 116.45
C LEU A 227 -2.25 22.73 117.10
N VAL A 228 -2.28 23.80 116.29
CA VAL A 228 -2.39 25.18 116.79
C VAL A 228 -3.75 25.42 117.46
N LYS A 229 -4.85 24.89 116.91
CA LYS A 229 -6.18 24.95 117.53
C LYS A 229 -6.21 24.23 118.89
N GLU A 230 -5.68 23.02 118.98
CA GLU A 230 -5.59 22.28 120.25
C GLU A 230 -4.74 23.04 121.28
N ARG A 231 -3.57 23.54 120.89
CA ARG A 231 -2.71 24.34 121.76
C ARG A 231 -3.41 25.62 122.23
N THR A 232 -4.05 26.37 121.33
CA THR A 232 -4.80 27.59 121.71
C THR A 232 -6.00 27.27 122.59
N GLN A 233 -6.68 26.14 122.41
CA GLN A 233 -7.73 25.69 123.32
C GLN A 233 -7.20 25.36 124.73
N VAL A 234 -6.03 24.72 124.82
CA VAL A 234 -5.35 24.44 126.10
C VAL A 234 -4.89 25.74 126.77
N ASP A 235 -4.29 26.66 126.02
CA ASP A 235 -3.81 27.93 126.56
C ASP A 235 -4.98 28.87 126.92
N GLN A 236 -6.11 28.82 126.21
CA GLN A 236 -7.39 29.44 126.63
C GLN A 236 -7.93 28.86 127.95
N LYS A 237 -7.86 27.54 128.16
CA LYS A 237 -8.24 26.92 129.45
C LYS A 237 -7.36 27.44 130.59
N LYS A 238 -6.03 27.44 130.41
CA LYS A 238 -5.07 27.97 131.40
C LYS A 238 -5.26 29.47 131.67
N LEU A 239 -5.54 30.27 130.64
CA LEU A 239 -5.88 31.69 130.80
C LEU A 239 -7.21 31.86 131.55
N GLY A 240 -8.21 31.01 131.28
CA GLY A 240 -9.46 30.97 132.02
C GLY A 240 -9.29 30.58 133.50
N GLU A 241 -8.37 29.67 133.81
CA GLU A 241 -7.96 29.31 135.17
C GLU A 241 -7.28 30.50 135.87
N LYS A 242 -6.24 31.10 135.25
CA LYS A 242 -5.58 32.31 135.77
C LYS A 242 -6.53 33.50 135.95
N ILE A 243 -7.51 33.68 135.06
CA ILE A 243 -8.53 34.72 135.21
C ILE A 243 -9.45 34.42 136.40
N LYS A 244 -9.74 33.15 136.73
CA LYS A 244 -10.48 32.80 137.96
C LYS A 244 -9.63 33.08 139.20
N GLU A 245 -8.36 32.70 139.20
CA GLU A 245 -7.41 32.99 140.29
C GLU A 245 -7.28 34.51 140.53
N LEU A 246 -7.03 35.28 139.46
CA LEU A 246 -6.95 36.73 139.52
C LEU A 246 -8.28 37.37 139.91
N LYS A 247 -9.44 36.83 139.52
CA LYS A 247 -10.73 37.31 140.02
C LYS A 247 -10.91 37.08 141.51
N ILE A 248 -10.46 35.94 142.04
CA ILE A 248 -10.48 35.67 143.49
C ILE A 248 -9.54 36.66 144.20
N LEU A 249 -8.34 36.87 143.68
CA LEU A 249 -7.36 37.78 144.27
C LEU A 249 -7.79 39.26 144.17
N VAL A 250 -8.43 39.67 143.08
CA VAL A 250 -9.05 40.99 142.93
C VAL A 250 -10.28 41.15 143.82
N GLU A 251 -11.07 40.10 144.06
CA GLU A 251 -12.18 40.20 145.03
C GLU A 251 -11.64 40.28 146.48
N GLN A 252 -10.53 39.58 146.80
CA GLN A 252 -9.82 39.73 148.07
C GLN A 252 -9.21 41.13 148.23
N ASP A 253 -8.56 41.66 147.19
CA ASP A 253 -7.99 43.02 147.18
C ASP A 253 -9.10 44.09 147.17
N LYS A 254 -10.25 43.82 146.54
CA LYS A 254 -11.45 44.67 146.63
C LYS A 254 -12.04 44.64 148.03
N GLN A 255 -12.09 43.51 148.72
CA GLN A 255 -12.48 43.45 150.14
C GLN A 255 -11.49 44.22 151.02
N LEU A 256 -10.18 44.11 150.74
CA LEU A 256 -9.14 44.91 151.40
C LEU A 256 -9.25 46.40 151.07
N LYS A 257 -9.65 46.75 149.84
CA LYS A 257 -9.78 48.13 149.38
C LYS A 257 -11.10 48.76 149.84
N GLU A 258 -12.19 48.03 149.94
CA GLU A 258 -13.41 48.48 150.63
C GLU A 258 -13.10 48.72 152.12
N PHE A 259 -12.24 47.89 152.73
CA PHE A 259 -11.71 48.11 154.08
C PHE A 259 -10.77 49.33 154.19
N LEU A 260 -10.00 49.66 153.13
CA LEU A 260 -9.10 50.84 153.09
C LEU A 260 -9.79 52.14 152.64
N ASP A 261 -10.78 52.10 151.76
CA ASP A 261 -11.60 53.24 151.33
C ASP A 261 -12.61 53.62 152.44
N PHE A 262 -12.96 52.68 153.33
CA PHE A 262 -13.58 52.97 154.64
C PHE A 262 -12.62 53.72 155.59
N LYS A 263 -11.31 53.60 155.40
CA LYS A 263 -10.26 54.28 156.17
C LYS A 263 -9.75 55.58 155.55
N MET A 264 -9.84 55.76 154.23
CA MET A 264 -9.26 56.89 153.50
C MET A 264 -10.25 57.53 152.51
N LYS A 265 -11.05 58.47 153.01
CA LYS A 265 -11.60 59.57 152.23
C LYS A 265 -10.96 60.89 152.68
N ASP A 266 -10.04 61.44 151.88
CA ASP A 266 -10.21 62.81 151.36
C ASP A 266 -9.14 63.19 150.31
N ARG A 267 -9.58 63.90 149.24
CA ARG A 267 -8.82 64.86 148.38
C ARG A 267 -7.61 64.35 147.56
N THR A 268 -7.24 64.88 146.38
CA THR A 268 -7.82 65.84 145.38
C THR A 268 -7.09 65.66 144.04
N ALA A 269 -7.59 66.24 142.93
CA ALA A 269 -7.02 66.13 141.57
C ALA A 269 -6.39 67.44 141.02
N SER A 270 -5.45 67.33 140.05
CA SER A 270 -4.95 68.34 139.06
C SER A 270 -3.60 67.86 138.47
N SER A 271 -3.04 68.31 137.33
CA SER A 271 -3.49 69.02 136.11
C SER A 271 -2.30 69.04 135.09
N GLU A 272 -2.52 69.50 133.83
CA GLU A 272 -1.52 70.10 132.88
C GLU A 272 -0.34 69.20 132.38
N SER A 273 0.46 69.53 131.32
CA SER A 273 0.59 70.72 130.44
C SER A 273 1.09 70.37 128.99
N GLU A 274 1.55 71.38 128.24
CA GLU A 274 1.75 71.47 126.76
C GLU A 274 3.20 71.22 126.22
N GLU A 275 3.32 71.33 124.88
CA GLU A 275 4.47 71.78 124.06
C GLU A 275 5.74 70.91 123.88
N ILE A 276 6.23 70.85 122.62
CA ILE A 276 7.55 71.36 122.16
C ILE A 276 7.70 71.15 120.65
N SER A 277 7.94 72.23 119.91
CA SER A 277 8.28 72.23 118.48
C SER A 277 9.79 72.23 118.22
N LYS A 278 10.20 71.70 117.04
CA LYS A 278 11.19 72.25 116.05
C LYS A 278 12.08 71.19 115.42
N ASN A 279 11.75 70.80 114.18
CA ASN A 279 12.72 70.17 113.25
C ASN A 279 12.31 70.31 111.76
N GLU A 280 11.45 71.28 111.40
CA GLU A 280 10.69 71.23 110.14
C GLU A 280 11.38 71.86 108.92
N GLN A 281 12.22 72.89 109.09
CA GLN A 281 12.49 73.87 108.03
C GLN A 281 13.28 73.37 106.79
N ILE A 282 13.89 72.18 106.82
CA ILE A 282 14.53 71.56 105.62
C ILE A 282 13.60 70.54 104.95
N MET A 283 12.74 69.87 105.72
CA MET A 283 11.63 69.08 105.16
C MET A 283 10.60 70.01 104.51
N GLU A 284 10.38 71.19 105.08
CA GLU A 284 9.32 72.12 104.70
C GLU A 284 9.42 72.63 103.26
N GLN A 285 10.62 72.88 102.72
CA GLN A 285 10.77 73.31 101.32
C GLN A 285 10.47 72.17 100.31
N ARG A 286 10.84 70.93 100.63
CA ARG A 286 10.45 69.75 99.83
C ARG A 286 8.98 69.41 100.02
N LEU A 287 8.44 69.60 101.22
CA LEU A 287 7.01 69.53 101.49
C LEU A 287 6.27 70.56 100.63
N GLN A 288 6.63 71.84 100.66
CA GLN A 288 5.95 72.91 99.91
C GLN A 288 5.95 72.66 98.40
N ALA A 289 7.05 72.16 97.83
CA ALA A 289 7.09 71.78 96.41
C ALA A 289 6.15 70.60 96.10
N CYS A 290 6.21 69.52 96.89
CA CYS A 290 5.31 68.38 96.75
C CYS A 290 3.84 68.76 97.02
N HIS A 291 3.57 69.57 98.04
CA HIS A 291 2.25 70.03 98.46
C HIS A 291 1.65 71.01 97.43
N GLY A 292 2.46 71.81 96.75
CA GLY A 292 2.00 72.65 95.63
C GLY A 292 1.58 71.83 94.40
N ILE A 293 2.31 70.76 94.07
CA ILE A 293 1.92 69.79 93.02
C ILE A 293 0.67 69.02 93.47
N LEU A 294 0.66 68.56 94.72
CA LEU A 294 -0.41 67.74 95.27
C LEU A 294 -1.70 68.54 95.43
N SER A 295 -1.67 69.80 95.87
CA SER A 295 -2.82 70.72 95.86
C SER A 295 -3.36 70.98 94.45
N ARG A 296 -2.50 71.08 93.41
CA ARG A 296 -2.97 71.17 92.01
C ARG A 296 -3.70 69.90 91.57
N ILE A 297 -3.19 68.72 91.92
CA ILE A 297 -3.86 67.43 91.65
C ILE A 297 -5.16 67.31 92.46
N GLN A 298 -5.18 67.74 93.72
CA GLN A 298 -6.33 67.73 94.61
C GLN A 298 -7.45 68.65 94.11
N MET A 299 -7.10 69.83 93.57
CA MET A 299 -8.01 70.76 92.89
C MET A 299 -8.58 70.16 91.59
N ALA A 300 -7.74 69.51 90.77
CA ALA A 300 -8.17 68.89 89.51
C ALA A 300 -9.00 67.60 89.70
N SER A 301 -8.74 66.84 90.77
CA SER A 301 -9.38 65.55 91.05
C SER A 301 -10.54 65.61 92.05
N GLY A 302 -10.80 66.76 92.68
CA GLY A 302 -11.96 67.02 93.57
C GLY A 302 -11.99 66.25 94.90
N CYS A 303 -10.99 65.43 95.20
CA CYS A 303 -10.96 64.55 96.38
C CYS A 303 -9.97 65.06 97.43
N LYS A 304 -10.40 65.21 98.69
CA LYS A 304 -9.53 65.71 99.77
C LYS A 304 -8.53 64.68 100.33
N ASP A 305 -8.79 63.38 100.18
CA ASP A 305 -7.95 62.32 100.74
C ASP A 305 -6.86 61.85 99.75
N VAL A 306 -5.59 62.06 100.13
CA VAL A 306 -4.40 61.77 99.33
C VAL A 306 -4.27 60.26 99.04
N ASN A 307 -4.56 59.40 100.02
CA ASN A 307 -4.46 57.96 99.84
C ASN A 307 -5.49 57.43 98.83
N ARG A 308 -6.64 58.10 98.71
CA ARG A 308 -7.65 57.78 97.72
C ARG A 308 -7.22 58.18 96.31
N ILE A 309 -6.58 59.35 96.15
CA ILE A 309 -6.00 59.77 94.87
C ILE A 309 -4.93 58.76 94.42
N CYS A 310 -3.98 58.40 95.29
CA CYS A 310 -2.93 57.43 94.95
C CYS A 310 -3.50 56.05 94.58
N LYS A 311 -4.54 55.56 95.28
CA LYS A 311 -5.21 54.30 94.90
C LYS A 311 -5.91 54.37 93.54
N VAL A 312 -6.60 55.47 93.24
CA VAL A 312 -7.24 55.68 91.93
C VAL A 312 -6.19 55.82 90.83
N TYR A 313 -5.05 56.46 91.10
CA TYR A 313 -3.94 56.54 90.15
C TYR A 313 -3.24 55.21 89.91
N MET A 314 -2.98 54.40 90.96
CA MET A 314 -2.41 53.06 90.78
C MET A 314 -3.37 52.14 90.02
N GLN A 315 -4.68 52.18 90.31
CA GLN A 315 -5.67 51.44 89.52
C GLN A 315 -5.77 51.96 88.07
N GLY A 316 -5.62 53.27 87.88
CA GLY A 316 -5.49 53.88 86.55
C GLY A 316 -4.24 53.40 85.82
N GLU A 317 -3.10 53.29 86.50
CA GLU A 317 -1.83 52.82 85.96
C GLU A 317 -1.87 51.32 85.63
N GLU A 318 -2.39 50.48 86.53
CA GLU A 318 -2.64 49.04 86.29
C GLU A 318 -3.55 48.85 85.07
N THR A 319 -4.70 49.53 85.00
CA THR A 319 -5.59 49.41 83.83
C THR A 319 -5.00 49.99 82.54
N ASN A 320 -4.11 50.98 82.63
CA ASN A 320 -3.42 51.54 81.47
C ASN A 320 -2.27 50.63 81.00
N LEU A 321 -1.62 49.90 81.91
CA LEU A 321 -0.66 48.84 81.60
C LEU A 321 -1.37 47.65 80.93
N ASP A 322 -2.50 47.18 81.47
CA ASP A 322 -3.33 46.14 80.84
C ASP A 322 -3.77 46.54 79.42
N LEU A 323 -4.18 47.80 79.24
CA LEU A 323 -4.51 48.35 77.93
C LEU A 323 -3.30 48.41 77.00
N PHE A 324 -2.11 48.78 77.50
CA PHE A 324 -0.88 48.84 76.71
C PHE A 324 -0.42 47.45 76.28
N GLU A 325 -0.45 46.45 77.16
CA GLU A 325 -0.21 45.04 76.82
C GLU A 325 -1.19 44.55 75.76
N LYS A 326 -2.49 44.89 75.90
CA LYS A 326 -3.52 44.52 74.93
C LYS A 326 -3.32 45.19 73.56
N VAL A 327 -2.93 46.47 73.53
CA VAL A 327 -2.61 47.21 72.29
C VAL A 327 -1.37 46.63 71.61
N ASN A 328 -0.33 46.26 72.38
CA ASN A 328 0.85 45.58 71.84
C ASN A 328 0.51 44.18 71.33
N GLY A 329 -0.32 43.42 72.04
CA GLY A 329 -0.84 42.12 71.60
C GLY A 329 -1.62 42.21 70.28
N MET A 330 -2.52 43.19 70.18
CA MET A 330 -3.25 43.50 68.94
C MET A 330 -2.31 43.95 67.81
N SER A 331 -1.27 44.73 68.12
CA SER A 331 -0.28 45.17 67.11
C SER A 331 0.52 43.98 66.56
N LEU A 332 0.96 43.06 67.42
CA LEU A 332 1.61 41.80 67.03
C LEU A 332 0.68 40.87 66.24
N GLU A 333 -0.62 40.84 66.56
CA GLU A 333 -1.62 40.09 65.79
C GLU A 333 -1.84 40.72 64.40
N ILE A 334 -1.92 42.04 64.32
CA ILE A 334 -1.99 42.81 63.07
C ILE A 334 -0.75 42.57 62.20
N GLU A 335 0.46 42.54 62.77
CA GLU A 335 1.68 42.21 62.03
C GLU A 335 1.65 40.79 61.46
N LYS A 336 1.25 39.79 62.28
CA LYS A 336 1.10 38.39 61.83
C LYS A 336 0.09 38.26 60.70
N LEU A 337 -1.08 38.89 60.82
CA LEU A 337 -2.11 38.89 59.78
C LEU A 337 -1.61 39.59 58.50
N HIS A 338 -0.82 40.66 58.61
CA HIS A 338 -0.20 41.29 57.43
C HIS A 338 0.91 40.43 56.79
N GLU A 339 1.65 39.64 57.56
CA GLU A 339 2.61 38.66 57.03
C GLU A 339 1.87 37.53 56.30
N GLU A 340 0.80 37.00 56.87
CA GLU A 340 -0.03 35.95 56.27
C GLU A 340 -0.73 36.44 54.99
N VAL A 341 -1.31 37.65 54.99
CA VAL A 341 -1.90 38.27 53.79
C VAL A 341 -0.84 38.52 52.72
N ARG A 342 0.41 38.85 53.08
CA ARG A 342 1.52 38.96 52.12
C ARG A 342 1.90 37.61 51.53
N ALA A 343 2.01 36.56 52.34
CA ALA A 343 2.28 35.20 51.88
C ALA A 343 1.19 34.69 50.93
N GLN A 344 -0.09 34.80 51.32
CA GLN A 344 -1.23 34.40 50.47
C GLN A 344 -1.27 35.18 49.14
N ARG A 345 -0.93 36.48 49.14
CA ARG A 345 -0.82 37.27 47.90
C ARG A 345 0.31 36.79 46.99
N GLN A 346 1.45 36.39 47.54
CA GLN A 346 2.56 35.82 46.77
C GLN A 346 2.19 34.46 46.17
N GLU A 347 1.53 33.58 46.94
CA GLU A 347 1.02 32.30 46.42
C GLU A 347 0.00 32.50 45.28
N LEU A 348 -0.96 33.41 45.46
CA LEU A 348 -1.92 33.77 44.42
C LEU A 348 -1.24 34.31 43.16
N GLU A 349 -0.16 35.09 43.29
CA GLU A 349 0.59 35.57 42.13
C GLU A 349 1.32 34.44 41.40
N ILE A 350 1.94 33.51 42.13
CA ILE A 350 2.59 32.31 41.56
C ILE A 350 1.57 31.46 40.81
N ILE A 351 0.43 31.15 41.44
CA ILE A 351 -0.67 30.39 40.82
C ILE A 351 -1.21 31.12 39.58
N THR A 352 -1.36 32.45 39.64
CA THR A 352 -1.82 33.26 38.50
C THR A 352 -0.82 33.23 37.34
N ARG A 353 0.49 33.26 37.62
CA ARG A 353 1.55 33.13 36.60
C ARG A 353 1.52 31.73 35.96
N GLN A 354 1.44 30.67 36.77
CA GLN A 354 1.32 29.29 36.30
C GLN A 354 0.06 29.09 35.44
N TYR A 355 -1.10 29.59 35.87
CA TYR A 355 -2.35 29.50 35.11
C TYR A 355 -2.26 30.24 33.76
N LYS A 356 -1.62 31.42 33.71
CA LYS A 356 -1.38 32.14 32.45
C LYS A 356 -0.45 31.38 31.51
N GLU A 357 0.59 30.72 32.04
CA GLU A 357 1.51 29.91 31.24
C GLU A 357 0.83 28.63 30.72
N GLN A 358 0.09 27.92 31.57
CA GLN A 358 -0.73 26.77 31.22
C GLN A 358 -1.69 27.14 30.08
N LYS A 359 -2.48 28.21 30.25
CA LYS A 359 -3.43 28.70 29.24
C LYS A 359 -2.76 29.08 27.92
N ARG A 360 -1.52 29.57 27.92
CA ARG A 360 -0.75 29.82 26.68
C ARG A 360 -0.34 28.52 25.99
N LYS A 361 0.06 27.48 26.74
CA LYS A 361 0.37 26.15 26.20
C LYS A 361 -0.89 25.49 25.63
N ASP A 362 -2.00 25.55 26.37
CA ASP A 362 -3.29 25.00 25.93
C ASP A 362 -3.80 25.68 24.65
N LEU A 363 -3.64 27.02 24.54
CA LEU A 363 -4.02 27.77 23.34
C LEU A 363 -3.12 27.43 22.13
N ALA A 364 -1.82 27.21 22.35
CA ALA A 364 -0.91 26.76 21.30
C ALA A 364 -1.26 25.35 20.82
N VAL A 365 -1.48 24.41 21.74
CA VAL A 365 -1.92 23.04 21.40
C VAL A 365 -3.26 23.06 20.66
N LYS A 366 -4.21 23.90 21.07
CA LYS A 366 -5.49 24.06 20.36
C LYS A 366 -5.29 24.55 18.92
N HIS A 367 -4.46 25.58 18.73
CA HIS A 367 -4.13 26.10 17.41
C HIS A 367 -3.40 25.06 16.54
N ASP A 368 -2.47 24.28 17.10
CA ASP A 368 -1.76 23.22 16.38
C ASP A 368 -2.70 22.08 15.98
N LEU A 369 -3.67 21.72 16.84
CA LEU A 369 -4.73 20.77 16.52
C LEU A 369 -5.67 21.30 15.44
N GLU A 370 -6.10 22.56 15.51
CA GLU A 370 -6.94 23.21 14.49
C GLU A 370 -6.25 23.17 13.12
N ASN A 371 -4.98 23.57 13.05
CA ASN A 371 -4.17 23.49 11.83
C ASN A 371 -3.98 22.05 11.32
N ALA A 372 -3.88 21.06 12.21
CA ALA A 372 -3.79 19.66 11.81
C ALA A 372 -5.14 19.14 11.26
N THR A 373 -6.27 19.52 11.86
CA THR A 373 -7.60 19.17 11.37
C THR A 373 -7.92 19.83 10.03
N ASP A 374 -7.52 21.08 9.82
CA ASP A 374 -7.73 21.78 8.55
C ASP A 374 -6.90 21.14 7.42
N LYS A 375 -5.64 20.77 7.69
CA LYS A 375 -4.81 20.03 6.72
C LYS A 375 -5.45 18.69 6.35
N LEU A 376 -5.84 17.89 7.33
CA LEU A 376 -6.51 16.61 7.09
C LEU A 376 -7.83 16.78 6.34
N ARG A 377 -8.57 17.85 6.61
CA ARG A 377 -9.80 18.19 5.87
C ARG A 377 -9.50 18.54 4.41
N THR A 378 -8.47 19.33 4.13
CA THR A 378 -8.07 19.63 2.74
C THR A 378 -7.56 18.39 2.00
N GLU A 379 -6.83 17.49 2.69
CA GLU A 379 -6.39 16.22 2.10
C GLU A 379 -7.58 15.29 1.81
N ALA A 380 -8.56 15.21 2.72
CA ALA A 380 -9.79 14.46 2.50
C ALA A 380 -10.60 15.00 1.31
N GLN A 381 -10.79 16.33 1.22
CA GLN A 381 -11.49 16.96 0.10
C GLN A 381 -10.77 16.66 -1.23
N ASN A 382 -9.45 16.84 -1.29
CA ASN A 382 -8.68 16.54 -2.50
C ASN A 382 -8.78 15.05 -2.93
N LEU A 383 -8.98 14.13 -1.98
CA LEU A 383 -9.21 12.71 -2.26
C LEU A 383 -10.63 12.44 -2.75
N GLU A 384 -11.63 13.13 -2.18
CA GLU A 384 -13.04 13.08 -2.59
C GLU A 384 -13.21 13.60 -4.03
N ASP A 385 -12.70 14.81 -4.31
CA ASP A 385 -12.66 15.44 -5.64
C ASP A 385 -11.94 14.53 -6.67
N ALA A 386 -10.86 13.85 -6.24
CA ALA A 386 -10.14 12.91 -7.09
C ALA A 386 -10.90 11.59 -7.32
N THR A 387 -11.70 11.11 -6.35
CA THR A 387 -12.58 9.96 -6.56
C THR A 387 -13.74 10.29 -7.47
N ASP A 388 -14.35 11.48 -7.34
CA ASP A 388 -15.44 11.94 -8.19
C ASP A 388 -14.99 12.07 -9.65
N ALA A 389 -13.82 12.67 -9.89
CA ALA A 389 -13.22 12.71 -11.23
C ALA A 389 -12.97 11.30 -11.83
N LYS A 390 -12.67 10.29 -11.00
CA LYS A 390 -12.56 8.90 -11.47
C LYS A 390 -13.90 8.19 -11.67
N VAL A 391 -14.95 8.59 -10.97
CA VAL A 391 -16.32 8.15 -11.24
C VAL A 391 -16.80 8.74 -12.57
N GLU A 392 -16.55 10.03 -12.85
CA GLU A 392 -16.86 10.65 -14.15
C GLU A 392 -16.12 9.98 -15.31
N GLU A 393 -14.80 9.72 -15.17
CA GLU A 393 -14.04 8.95 -16.16
C GLU A 393 -14.67 7.58 -16.41
N LEU A 394 -15.05 6.85 -15.36
CA LEU A 394 -15.62 5.51 -15.45
C LEU A 394 -17.02 5.51 -16.09
N GLU A 395 -17.87 6.50 -15.79
CA GLU A 395 -19.18 6.65 -16.42
C GLU A 395 -19.05 6.95 -17.92
N SER A 396 -18.07 7.78 -18.32
CA SER A 396 -17.77 8.01 -19.73
C SER A 396 -17.36 6.73 -20.47
N VAL A 397 -16.67 5.81 -19.78
CA VAL A 397 -16.30 4.49 -20.32
C VAL A 397 -17.51 3.58 -20.45
N LYS A 398 -18.45 3.58 -19.48
CA LYS A 398 -19.73 2.85 -19.61
C LYS A 398 -20.52 3.31 -20.82
N GLU A 399 -20.67 4.62 -21.02
CA GLU A 399 -21.34 5.18 -22.20
C GLU A 399 -20.72 4.69 -23.52
N VAL A 400 -19.38 4.76 -23.62
CA VAL A 400 -18.67 4.31 -24.84
C VAL A 400 -18.86 2.80 -25.06
N LEU A 401 -18.79 1.98 -24.00
CA LEU A 401 -19.03 0.55 -24.09
C LEU A 401 -20.47 0.23 -24.51
N GLN A 402 -21.47 0.95 -23.99
CA GLN A 402 -22.87 0.79 -24.39
C GLN A 402 -23.09 1.17 -25.87
N ARG A 403 -22.42 2.21 -26.36
CA ARG A 403 -22.45 2.60 -27.79
C ARG A 403 -21.79 1.54 -28.68
N ILE A 404 -20.67 0.95 -28.29
CA ILE A 404 -20.00 -0.12 -29.05
C ILE A 404 -20.84 -1.41 -29.03
N TYR A 405 -21.39 -1.78 -27.87
CA TYR A 405 -22.26 -2.95 -27.74
C TYR A 405 -23.52 -2.83 -28.62
N THR A 406 -24.24 -1.71 -28.54
CA THR A 406 -25.43 -1.46 -29.38
C THR A 406 -25.11 -1.34 -30.88
N PHE A 407 -23.89 -0.97 -31.26
CA PHE A 407 -23.44 -1.06 -32.65
C PHE A 407 -23.20 -2.50 -33.08
N LEU A 408 -22.49 -3.30 -32.28
CA LEU A 408 -22.19 -4.70 -32.59
C LEU A 408 -23.45 -5.58 -32.62
N ASP A 409 -24.42 -5.33 -31.74
CA ASP A 409 -25.71 -6.04 -31.72
C ASP A 409 -26.50 -5.80 -33.03
N LYS A 410 -26.56 -4.56 -33.52
CA LYS A 410 -27.18 -4.22 -34.81
C LYS A 410 -26.53 -4.87 -36.04
N VAL A 411 -25.25 -5.25 -35.95
CA VAL A 411 -24.50 -5.93 -37.02
C VAL A 411 -24.64 -7.47 -36.91
N SER A 412 -25.26 -7.98 -35.84
CA SER A 412 -25.27 -9.40 -35.47
C SER A 412 -26.65 -10.04 -35.59
N CYS A 413 -26.77 -11.18 -36.29
CA CYS A 413 -28.00 -12.00 -36.29
C CYS A 413 -28.11 -12.92 -35.05
N GLN A 414 -27.38 -12.64 -33.97
CA GLN A 414 -27.35 -13.43 -32.74
C GLN A 414 -27.16 -12.48 -31.56
N GLN A 415 -28.24 -12.25 -30.81
CA GLN A 415 -28.19 -11.54 -29.53
C GLN A 415 -27.36 -12.36 -28.54
N VAL A 416 -26.39 -11.72 -27.90
CA VAL A 416 -25.68 -12.31 -26.76
C VAL A 416 -26.57 -12.10 -25.54
N SER A 417 -27.38 -13.12 -25.21
CA SER A 417 -28.28 -13.09 -24.06
C SER A 417 -27.50 -13.02 -22.75
N PHE A 418 -27.36 -11.82 -22.19
CA PHE A 418 -27.09 -11.63 -20.76
C PHE A 418 -28.39 -11.80 -19.98
N THR A 419 -28.32 -12.44 -18.82
CA THR A 419 -29.49 -12.72 -17.97
C THR A 419 -29.88 -11.54 -17.08
N VAL A 420 -29.61 -10.30 -17.53
CA VAL A 420 -29.86 -9.06 -16.78
C VAL A 420 -30.25 -7.97 -17.79
N ASP A 421 -31.54 -7.63 -17.83
CA ASP A 421 -32.11 -6.58 -18.71
C ASP A 421 -31.77 -5.13 -18.25
N GLU A 422 -30.86 -4.97 -17.27
CA GLU A 422 -30.57 -3.72 -16.56
C GLU A 422 -29.14 -3.21 -16.80
N GLY A 423 -28.81 -2.89 -18.06
CA GLY A 423 -27.68 -2.02 -18.41
C GLY A 423 -26.27 -2.48 -18.02
N ILE A 424 -25.32 -1.55 -18.02
CA ILE A 424 -23.92 -1.76 -17.64
C ILE A 424 -23.69 -1.17 -16.24
N THR A 425 -23.80 -2.01 -15.20
CA THR A 425 -23.48 -1.66 -13.81
C THR A 425 -22.01 -1.94 -13.48
N ASP A 426 -21.47 -1.33 -12.42
CA ASP A 426 -20.04 -1.40 -12.08
C ASP A 426 -19.51 -2.83 -11.91
N ASP A 427 -20.29 -3.71 -11.29
CA ASP A 427 -19.96 -5.14 -11.12
C ASP A 427 -19.98 -5.93 -12.45
N ASN A 428 -20.74 -5.44 -13.45
CA ASN A 428 -20.97 -6.11 -14.73
C ASN A 428 -20.05 -5.60 -15.86
N ILE A 429 -19.41 -4.42 -15.73
CA ILE A 429 -18.52 -3.82 -16.77
C ILE A 429 -17.51 -4.84 -17.31
N LEU A 430 -16.86 -5.60 -16.42
CA LEU A 430 -15.82 -6.56 -16.81
C LEU A 430 -16.39 -7.73 -17.63
N GLN A 431 -17.61 -8.17 -17.32
CA GLN A 431 -18.30 -9.24 -18.05
C GLN A 431 -18.73 -8.76 -19.45
N TYR A 432 -19.23 -7.52 -19.54
CA TYR A 432 -19.52 -6.88 -20.83
C TYR A 432 -18.25 -6.71 -21.69
N LEU A 433 -17.13 -6.29 -21.10
CA LEU A 433 -15.83 -6.21 -21.80
C LEU A 433 -15.37 -7.56 -22.34
N GLU A 434 -15.40 -8.61 -21.52
CA GLU A 434 -15.01 -9.97 -21.94
C GLU A 434 -15.92 -10.50 -23.06
N ALA A 435 -17.22 -10.22 -22.99
CA ALA A 435 -18.18 -10.57 -24.03
C ALA A 435 -17.93 -9.83 -25.35
N LEU A 436 -17.64 -8.53 -25.26
CA LEU A 436 -17.31 -7.67 -26.39
C LEU A 436 -15.99 -8.11 -27.04
N GLU A 437 -14.98 -8.49 -26.25
CA GLU A 437 -13.73 -9.07 -26.74
C GLU A 437 -13.98 -10.38 -27.52
N ARG A 438 -14.70 -11.34 -26.93
CA ARG A 438 -15.07 -12.59 -27.62
C ARG A 438 -15.82 -12.30 -28.93
N ARG A 439 -16.77 -11.35 -28.92
CA ARG A 439 -17.56 -10.98 -30.10
C ARG A 439 -16.70 -10.34 -31.20
N ILE A 440 -15.73 -9.48 -30.84
CA ILE A 440 -14.77 -8.92 -31.80
C ILE A 440 -13.88 -10.03 -32.38
N ILE A 441 -13.40 -10.97 -31.55
CA ILE A 441 -12.60 -12.11 -32.01
C ILE A 441 -13.38 -12.96 -33.02
N ASP A 442 -14.66 -13.26 -32.73
CA ASP A 442 -15.55 -13.98 -33.64
C ASP A 442 -15.76 -13.23 -34.96
N LEU A 443 -16.00 -11.92 -34.90
CA LEU A 443 -16.23 -11.09 -36.09
C LEU A 443 -14.97 -11.01 -36.97
N ILE A 444 -13.78 -10.92 -36.36
CA ILE A 444 -12.48 -11.02 -37.06
C ILE A 444 -12.25 -12.44 -37.61
N HIS A 445 -12.74 -13.48 -36.95
CA HIS A 445 -12.66 -14.86 -37.46
C HIS A 445 -13.59 -15.04 -38.68
N CYS A 446 -14.84 -14.59 -38.61
CA CYS A 446 -15.78 -14.57 -39.72
C CYS A 446 -15.26 -13.76 -40.91
N TYR A 447 -14.66 -12.59 -40.68
CA TYR A 447 -14.02 -11.79 -41.72
C TYR A 447 -12.87 -12.53 -42.40
N ARG A 448 -11.96 -13.14 -41.62
CA ARG A 448 -10.86 -13.96 -42.18
C ARG A 448 -11.37 -15.17 -42.96
N LEU A 449 -12.45 -15.82 -42.52
CA LEU A 449 -13.08 -16.91 -43.27
C LEU A 449 -13.77 -16.42 -44.56
N ALA A 450 -14.34 -15.21 -44.57
CA ALA A 450 -14.90 -14.60 -45.77
C ALA A 450 -13.80 -14.23 -46.79
N ASP A 451 -12.67 -13.67 -46.34
CA ASP A 451 -11.50 -13.41 -47.19
C ASP A 451 -10.95 -14.71 -47.81
N ILE A 452 -10.78 -15.77 -47.00
CA ILE A 452 -10.35 -17.08 -47.50
C ILE A 452 -11.34 -17.64 -48.54
N LYS A 453 -12.65 -17.46 -48.33
CA LYS A 453 -13.68 -17.84 -49.32
C LYS A 453 -13.63 -16.98 -50.59
N ASN A 454 -13.33 -15.69 -50.51
CA ASN A 454 -13.17 -14.82 -51.68
C ASN A 454 -11.93 -15.19 -52.51
N TYR A 455 -10.79 -15.50 -51.87
CA TYR A 455 -9.62 -16.06 -52.54
C TYR A 455 -9.88 -17.45 -53.13
N GLY A 456 -10.65 -18.29 -52.44
CA GLY A 456 -11.09 -19.61 -52.94
C GLY A 456 -12.02 -19.52 -54.14
N ALA A 457 -12.99 -18.60 -54.11
CA ALA A 457 -13.94 -18.37 -55.20
C ALA A 457 -13.23 -17.91 -56.48
N HIS A 458 -12.27 -16.99 -56.38
CA HIS A 458 -11.45 -16.59 -57.53
C HIS A 458 -10.68 -17.75 -58.16
N LYS A 459 -10.18 -18.69 -57.33
CA LYS A 459 -9.47 -19.88 -57.83
C LYS A 459 -10.42 -20.88 -58.49
N ILE A 460 -11.61 -21.09 -57.93
CA ILE A 460 -12.64 -22.00 -58.47
C ILE A 460 -13.26 -21.45 -59.77
N ILE A 461 -13.52 -20.14 -59.87
CA ILE A 461 -14.02 -19.50 -61.10
C ILE A 461 -13.01 -19.69 -62.27
N SER A 462 -11.70 -19.67 -61.99
CA SER A 462 -10.68 -19.96 -63.01
C SER A 462 -10.74 -21.40 -63.54
N GLN A 463 -11.15 -22.37 -62.71
CA GLN A 463 -11.20 -23.80 -63.06
C GLN A 463 -12.55 -24.27 -63.64
N ILE A 464 -13.65 -23.56 -63.36
CA ILE A 464 -14.99 -23.93 -63.86
C ILE A 464 -15.23 -23.52 -65.33
N SER A 465 -14.36 -22.69 -65.92
CA SER A 465 -14.46 -22.31 -67.35
C SER A 465 -14.25 -23.47 -68.35
N ASN A 466 -13.75 -24.64 -67.90
CA ASN A 466 -13.36 -25.77 -68.77
C ASN A 466 -14.27 -27.01 -68.74
N CYS A 467 -15.40 -27.00 -68.02
CA CYS A 467 -16.36 -28.12 -67.99
C CYS A 467 -17.81 -27.68 -68.22
N SER A 468 -18.10 -27.14 -69.40
CA SER A 468 -19.48 -27.06 -69.90
C SER A 468 -19.87 -28.39 -70.53
N HIS A 469 -20.82 -29.11 -69.93
CA HIS A 469 -21.92 -29.83 -70.63
C HIS A 469 -22.70 -30.76 -69.68
N ARG A 470 -23.93 -30.37 -69.32
CA ARG A 470 -25.20 -31.12 -69.42
C ARG A 470 -26.22 -30.68 -68.35
N SER A 471 -27.40 -30.28 -68.82
CA SER A 471 -28.76 -30.68 -68.37
C SER A 471 -29.15 -30.65 -66.88
N CYS A 472 -30.39 -30.35 -66.45
CA CYS A 472 -31.55 -29.61 -66.99
C CYS A 472 -32.69 -29.77 -65.94
N GLN A 473 -33.34 -28.68 -65.46
CA GLN A 473 -34.65 -28.69 -64.73
C GLN A 473 -34.70 -29.52 -63.40
N CYS A 474 -35.55 -29.34 -62.38
CA CYS A 474 -36.54 -28.34 -61.88
C CYS A 474 -36.80 -28.68 -60.37
N THR A 475 -37.46 -27.92 -59.46
CA THR A 475 -38.33 -26.72 -59.54
C THR A 475 -38.33 -25.91 -58.22
N LYS A 476 -38.91 -24.69 -58.28
CA LYS A 476 -39.50 -23.79 -57.25
C LYS A 476 -40.01 -24.47 -55.95
N ARG A 477 -39.87 -23.88 -54.76
CA ARG A 477 -40.69 -22.79 -54.12
C ARG A 477 -40.03 -22.44 -52.74
N ILE A 478 -40.07 -21.26 -52.10
CA ILE A 478 -40.98 -20.09 -51.99
C ILE A 478 -40.16 -18.77 -51.73
N ALA A 479 -40.77 -17.63 -52.10
CA ALA A 479 -40.62 -16.20 -51.69
C ALA A 479 -39.66 -15.78 -50.53
N SER A 480 -39.13 -14.54 -50.43
CA SER A 480 -39.32 -13.29 -51.23
C SER A 480 -38.33 -12.17 -50.80
N ASN A 481 -38.01 -11.25 -51.72
CA ASN A 481 -37.55 -9.84 -51.55
C ASN A 481 -36.28 -9.60 -50.70
N TYR A 482 -35.28 -8.80 -51.10
CA TYR A 482 -35.30 -7.55 -51.88
C TYR A 482 -34.08 -7.43 -52.83
N ASN A 483 -34.24 -6.68 -53.93
CA ASN A 483 -33.14 -6.23 -54.80
C ASN A 483 -32.62 -4.86 -54.38
N SER A 484 -31.30 -4.65 -54.41
CA SER A 484 -30.64 -3.39 -54.82
C SER A 484 -29.22 -3.69 -55.31
N GLU A 485 -28.74 -2.97 -56.32
CA GLU A 485 -27.50 -3.27 -57.06
C GLU A 485 -26.21 -2.86 -56.31
N PRO A 486 -25.06 -3.52 -56.55
CA PRO A 486 -23.75 -3.04 -56.12
C PRO A 486 -23.12 -2.11 -57.18
N LYS A 487 -22.52 -0.99 -56.74
CA LYS A 487 -21.54 -0.24 -57.53
C LYS A 487 -20.15 -0.32 -56.89
N SER A 488 -19.17 -0.51 -57.76
CA SER A 488 -17.74 -0.66 -57.48
C SER A 488 -17.10 0.58 -56.86
N ASN A 489 -16.09 0.39 -55.99
CA ASN A 489 -14.70 0.70 -56.38
C ASN A 489 -13.62 0.15 -55.44
N LEU A 490 -12.41 0.05 -56.01
CA LEU A 490 -11.17 -0.50 -55.44
C LEU A 490 -10.35 0.52 -54.62
N ASN A 491 -9.37 -0.01 -53.87
CA ASN A 491 -8.16 0.63 -53.32
C ASN A 491 -8.38 1.62 -52.16
N SER A 492 -7.67 1.51 -51.02
CA SER A 492 -6.20 1.37 -50.93
C SER A 492 -5.71 0.78 -49.60
N TYR A 493 -4.63 -0.01 -49.64
CA TYR A 493 -3.75 -0.22 -48.48
C TYR A 493 -2.80 0.99 -48.31
N PRO A 494 -2.37 1.31 -47.07
CA PRO A 494 -0.98 0.92 -46.75
C PRO A 494 -0.73 0.47 -45.29
N LYS A 495 0.18 -0.52 -45.19
CA LYS A 495 1.16 -0.79 -44.11
C LYS A 495 0.79 -0.47 -42.64
N VAL A 496 0.64 -1.53 -41.86
CA VAL A 496 0.87 -1.51 -40.40
C VAL A 496 2.37 -1.64 -40.13
N GLU A 497 2.99 -0.62 -39.53
CA GLU A 497 4.26 -0.78 -38.82
C GLU A 497 3.99 -1.17 -37.37
N ALA A 498 4.54 -2.30 -36.92
CA ALA A 498 4.39 -2.77 -35.56
C ALA A 498 5.29 -1.99 -34.61
N LYS A 499 4.73 -1.01 -33.89
CA LYS A 499 5.36 -0.43 -32.69
C LYS A 499 4.90 -1.18 -31.45
N THR A 500 5.81 -1.94 -30.85
CA THR A 500 5.67 -2.49 -29.51
C THR A 500 5.57 -1.36 -28.49
N TYR A 501 4.42 -1.24 -27.83
CA TYR A 501 4.28 -0.44 -26.61
C TYR A 501 4.52 -1.34 -25.39
N GLU A 502 5.52 -1.00 -24.58
CA GLU A 502 5.65 -1.55 -23.23
C GLU A 502 4.56 -0.95 -22.34
N VAL A 503 3.86 -1.80 -21.59
CA VAL A 503 2.86 -1.35 -20.61
C VAL A 503 3.57 -0.98 -19.30
N PRO A 504 3.46 0.27 -18.81
CA PRO A 504 4.07 0.66 -17.55
C PRO A 504 3.30 0.04 -16.38
N TYR A 505 3.98 -0.80 -15.59
CA TYR A 505 3.42 -1.36 -14.36
C TYR A 505 3.34 -0.28 -13.28
N ASN A 506 2.15 0.27 -13.05
CA ASN A 506 1.94 1.28 -12.01
C ASN A 506 1.97 0.67 -10.61
N LYS A 507 2.78 1.27 -9.73
CA LYS A 507 3.15 0.75 -8.40
C LYS A 507 2.00 0.81 -7.39
N ASP A 508 1.05 1.70 -7.64
CA ASP A 508 0.06 2.17 -6.67
C ASP A 508 -1.09 1.17 -6.44
N HIS A 509 -1.42 0.36 -7.44
CA HIS A 509 -2.46 -0.67 -7.32
C HIS A 509 -2.13 -1.77 -6.28
N LEU A 510 -0.84 -1.99 -5.99
CA LEU A 510 -0.40 -2.89 -4.92
C LEU A 510 -0.56 -2.27 -3.52
N GLU A 511 -0.45 -0.95 -3.39
CA GLU A 511 -0.64 -0.25 -2.10
C GLU A 511 -2.11 -0.12 -1.73
N VAL A 512 -2.99 0.13 -2.71
CA VAL A 512 -4.45 0.14 -2.49
C VAL A 512 -4.95 -1.22 -1.99
N PHE A 513 -4.46 -2.32 -2.55
CA PHE A 513 -4.82 -3.68 -2.11
C PHE A 513 -4.28 -4.00 -0.70
N ALA A 514 -3.12 -3.44 -0.33
CA ALA A 514 -2.53 -3.56 1.01
C ALA A 514 -3.25 -2.71 2.09
N LYS A 515 -3.83 -1.55 1.71
CA LYS A 515 -4.68 -0.75 2.62
C LYS A 515 -6.03 -1.43 2.89
N ASN A 516 -6.72 -1.89 1.83
CA ASN A 516 -8.05 -2.52 1.96
C ASN A 516 -8.03 -3.80 2.82
N SER A 517 -6.96 -4.59 2.74
CA SER A 517 -6.77 -5.79 3.57
C SER A 517 -6.46 -5.49 5.05
N LYS A 518 -5.95 -4.29 5.39
CA LYS A 518 -5.79 -3.85 6.78
C LYS A 518 -7.11 -3.40 7.41
N GLN A 519 -7.99 -2.73 6.68
CA GLN A 519 -9.27 -2.24 7.21
C GLN A 519 -10.24 -3.39 7.55
N ARG A 520 -10.31 -4.45 6.73
CA ARG A 520 -11.17 -5.62 7.03
C ARG A 520 -10.75 -6.41 8.29
N LEU A 521 -9.54 -6.21 8.82
CA LEU A 521 -9.07 -6.86 10.05
C LEU A 521 -9.40 -6.07 11.33
N GLN A 522 -10.00 -4.87 11.23
CA GLN A 522 -10.38 -4.05 12.38
C GLN A 522 -11.85 -4.20 12.81
N PHE A 523 -12.66 -4.98 12.07
CA PHE A 523 -14.09 -5.19 12.33
C PHE A 523 -14.45 -6.67 12.57
N ILE A 524 -13.77 -7.31 13.52
CA ILE A 524 -14.18 -8.61 14.06
C ILE A 524 -14.39 -8.45 15.57
N PRO A 525 -15.64 -8.45 16.07
CA PRO A 525 -15.92 -8.45 17.50
C PRO A 525 -15.41 -9.72 18.19
N GLU A 526 -14.99 -9.59 19.44
CA GLU A 526 -14.50 -10.69 20.26
C GLU A 526 -15.58 -11.76 20.49
N LEU A 527 -15.21 -13.03 20.26
CA LEU A 527 -15.93 -14.20 20.76
C LEU A 527 -14.90 -15.30 21.10
N LEU A 528 -14.69 -15.46 22.43
CA LEU A 528 -13.80 -16.41 23.12
C LEU A 528 -12.28 -16.13 23.05
#